data_AF-A0A834YSC6-F1
#
_entry.id   AF-A0A834YSC6-F1
#
_cell.length_a   1.000
_cell.length_b   1.000
_cell.length_c   1.000
_cell.angle_alpha   90.00
_cell.angle_beta   90.00
_cell.angle_gamma   90.00
#
_symmetry.space_group_name_H-M   'P 1'
#
loop_
_entity.id
_entity.type
_entity.pdbx_description
1 polymer ?
#
loop_
_entity_poly.entity_id
_entity_poly.type
_entity_poly.pdbx_seq_one_letter_code
_entity_poly.pdbx_strand_id
1 'polypeptide(L)'
;MDKVGAHLRFSDVAVALMGLFICSVVLQRLTNKGSMLWPISQKKISESFDSFALAAWIQDEGGKTEEEEFNTGPLSVLMMSVKNNTQVLINCRNNKKLLGRVRAFDRHCNMVLENVREMWTEVPKTGKGKKKANPVNKDRFISKMFLRGDSVIIVLRNPK
;
A
#
# COMPACT_ATOMS: atom_id res chain seq x y z
N MET A 1 -14.40 10.48 -63.05
CA MET A 1 -14.43 10.85 -61.62
C MET A 1 -15.62 10.12 -61.06
N ASP A 2 -15.43 8.84 -60.73
CA ASP A 2 -16.56 7.93 -60.52
C ASP A 2 -16.52 7.50 -59.06
N LYS A 3 -17.42 8.09 -58.26
CA LYS A 3 -17.55 7.85 -56.83
C LYS A 3 -18.07 6.42 -56.62
N VAL A 4 -17.20 5.49 -56.24
CA VAL A 4 -17.60 4.16 -55.77
C VAL A 4 -18.10 4.30 -54.33
N GLY A 5 -19.40 4.53 -54.17
CA GLY A 5 -20.09 4.48 -52.88
C GLY A 5 -20.28 3.02 -52.48
N ALA A 6 -19.43 2.50 -51.60
CA ALA A 6 -19.61 1.19 -51.00
C ALA A 6 -20.88 1.21 -50.12
N HIS A 7 -21.89 0.47 -50.57
CA HIS A 7 -23.16 0.32 -49.87
C HIS A 7 -22.96 -0.65 -48.69
N LEU A 8 -22.41 -0.14 -47.58
CA LEU A 8 -22.17 -0.91 -46.35
C LEU A 8 -23.52 -1.40 -45.80
N ARG A 9 -23.85 -2.68 -46.00
CA ARG A 9 -25.08 -3.28 -45.46
C ARG A 9 -24.83 -3.63 -43.99
N PHE A 10 -25.82 -3.39 -43.13
CA PHE A 10 -25.74 -3.65 -41.69
C PHE A 10 -25.39 -5.12 -41.36
N SER A 11 -25.68 -6.04 -42.29
CA SER A 11 -25.29 -7.45 -42.23
C SER A 11 -23.79 -7.67 -42.22
N ASP A 12 -23.02 -6.85 -42.94
CA ASP A 12 -21.59 -7.10 -43.19
C ASP A 12 -20.75 -6.79 -41.93
N VAL A 13 -21.18 -5.79 -41.14
CA VAL A 13 -20.57 -5.45 -39.85
C VAL A 13 -20.87 -6.53 -38.80
N ALA A 14 -22.11 -7.04 -38.76
CA ALA A 14 -22.49 -8.11 -37.85
C ALA A 14 -21.73 -9.41 -38.13
N VAL A 15 -21.56 -9.77 -39.41
CA VAL A 15 -20.78 -10.95 -39.83
C VAL A 15 -19.29 -10.78 -39.48
N ALA A 16 -18.71 -9.59 -39.64
CA ALA A 16 -17.33 -9.33 -39.28
C ALA A 16 -17.07 -9.43 -37.77
N LEU A 17 -17.98 -8.90 -36.93
CA LEU A 17 -17.86 -8.96 -35.47
C LEU A 17 -18.07 -10.38 -34.93
N MET A 18 -19.03 -11.12 -35.48
CA MET A 18 -19.24 -12.53 -35.14
C MET A 18 -18.04 -13.39 -35.57
N GLY A 19 -17.44 -13.11 -36.73
CA GLY A 19 -16.23 -13.78 -37.22
C GLY A 19 -15.01 -13.57 -36.32
N LEU A 20 -14.78 -12.34 -35.85
CA LEU A 20 -13.71 -12.02 -34.89
C LEU A 20 -13.92 -12.69 -33.54
N PHE A 21 -15.17 -12.76 -33.06
CA PHE A 21 -15.50 -13.41 -31.79
C PHE A 21 -15.28 -14.93 -31.85
N ILE A 22 -15.73 -15.59 -32.93
CA ILE A 22 -15.54 -17.04 -33.12
C ILE A 22 -14.06 -17.37 -33.31
N CYS A 23 -13.30 -16.55 -34.05
CA CYS A 23 -11.86 -16.75 -34.25
C CYS A 23 -11.08 -16.69 -32.92
N SER A 24 -11.42 -15.76 -32.03
CA SER A 24 -10.82 -15.64 -30.69
C SER A 24 -11.09 -16.89 -29.82
N VAL A 25 -12.33 -17.37 -29.81
CA VAL A 25 -12.73 -18.55 -29.00
C VAL A 25 -12.08 -19.84 -29.51
N VAL A 26 -11.89 -19.98 -30.82
CA VAL A 26 -11.23 -21.16 -31.42
C VAL A 26 -9.70 -21.14 -31.17
N LEU A 27 -9.06 -19.97 -31.22
CA LEU A 27 -7.64 -19.82 -30.87
C LEU A 27 -7.38 -20.12 -29.39
N GLN A 28 -8.34 -19.84 -28.50
CA GLN A 28 -8.24 -20.15 -27.07
C GLN A 28 -8.39 -21.66 -26.76
N ARG A 29 -8.96 -22.44 -27.69
CA ARG A 29 -9.10 -23.91 -27.58
C ARG A 29 -7.91 -24.66 -28.19
N LEU A 30 -7.15 -24.05 -29.09
CA LEU A 30 -5.98 -24.69 -29.74
C LEU A 30 -4.70 -24.66 -28.89
N THR A 31 -4.64 -23.89 -27.81
CA THR A 31 -3.43 -23.76 -26.97
C THR A 31 -3.44 -24.60 -25.68
N ASN A 32 -4.33 -25.59 -25.55
CA ASN A 32 -4.37 -26.46 -24.37
C ASN A 32 -3.92 -27.90 -24.66
N LYS A 33 -2.60 -28.11 -24.64
CA LYS A 33 -1.96 -29.32 -24.11
C LYS A 33 -0.72 -28.88 -23.30
N GLY A 34 -0.91 -28.71 -22.00
CA GLY A 34 0.11 -28.21 -21.10
C GLY A 34 1.15 -29.26 -20.69
N SER A 35 2.25 -28.78 -20.10
CA SER A 35 2.74 -29.17 -18.76
C SER A 35 4.09 -28.51 -18.48
N MET A 36 4.20 -27.87 -17.31
CA MET A 36 5.43 -27.62 -16.53
C MET A 36 6.59 -26.85 -17.20
N LEU A 37 6.59 -25.52 -17.03
CA LEU A 37 7.78 -24.70 -16.75
C LEU A 37 7.34 -23.27 -16.38
N TRP A 38 6.99 -23.09 -15.12
CA TRP A 38 7.32 -21.84 -14.43
C TRP A 38 8.83 -21.85 -14.13
N PRO A 39 9.50 -20.70 -13.89
CA PRO A 39 8.99 -19.31 -13.87
C PRO A 39 9.86 -18.36 -14.72
N ILE A 40 9.34 -17.19 -15.10
CA ILE A 40 10.03 -15.87 -15.13
C ILE A 40 9.04 -14.86 -15.75
N SER A 41 8.77 -13.77 -15.02
CA SER A 41 8.01 -12.61 -15.48
C SER A 41 6.49 -12.76 -15.55
N GLN A 42 5.87 -12.79 -14.36
CA GLN A 42 4.49 -12.32 -14.15
C GLN A 42 4.43 -10.81 -14.50
N LYS A 43 4.13 -10.50 -15.76
CA LYS A 43 3.65 -9.18 -16.17
C LYS A 43 2.76 -9.39 -17.39
N LYS A 44 1.57 -8.77 -17.34
CA LYS A 44 0.64 -8.57 -18.46
C LYS A 44 -0.45 -9.62 -18.74
N ILE A 45 -1.11 -10.11 -17.68
CA ILE A 45 -2.48 -10.67 -17.74
C ILE A 45 -3.34 -10.02 -16.65
N SER A 46 -3.33 -8.69 -16.55
CA SER A 46 -4.08 -7.97 -15.52
C SER A 46 -4.65 -6.62 -15.97
N GLU A 47 -4.59 -6.26 -17.25
CA GLU A 47 -4.87 -4.88 -17.69
C GLU A 47 -6.19 -4.74 -18.50
N SER A 48 -7.10 -5.72 -18.46
CA SER A 48 -8.37 -5.66 -19.25
C SER A 48 -9.64 -6.02 -18.48
N PHE A 49 -9.52 -6.44 -17.22
CA PHE A 49 -10.67 -6.85 -16.39
C PHE A 49 -11.08 -5.77 -15.36
N ASP A 50 -10.55 -4.55 -15.48
CA ASP A 50 -10.63 -3.51 -14.44
C ASP A 50 -11.74 -2.45 -14.60
N SER A 51 -12.47 -2.30 -15.71
CA SER A 51 -13.11 -0.98 -15.93
C SER A 51 -14.60 -0.80 -15.72
N PHE A 52 -15.48 -1.81 -15.72
CA PHE A 52 -16.91 -1.49 -15.97
C PHE A 52 -17.93 -1.78 -14.86
N ALA A 53 -17.78 -2.82 -14.04
CA ALA A 53 -18.86 -3.21 -13.11
C ALA A 53 -18.58 -2.93 -11.63
N LEU A 54 -17.31 -2.97 -11.19
CA LEU A 54 -16.94 -2.80 -9.78
C LEU A 54 -16.56 -1.35 -9.43
N ALA A 55 -16.16 -0.55 -10.42
CA ALA A 55 -15.78 0.86 -10.24
C ALA A 55 -16.96 1.81 -10.01
N ALA A 56 -18.20 1.40 -10.34
CA ALA A 56 -19.36 2.29 -10.32
C ALA A 56 -20.25 2.22 -9.06
N TRP A 57 -20.10 1.22 -8.18
CA TRP A 57 -21.03 1.03 -7.04
C TRP A 57 -20.38 0.85 -5.66
N ILE A 58 -19.05 0.71 -5.54
CA ILE A 58 -18.41 0.41 -4.25
C ILE A 58 -17.43 1.51 -3.78
N GLN A 59 -17.03 2.43 -4.65
CA GLN A 59 -16.09 3.49 -4.26
C GLN A 59 -16.82 4.79 -3.91
N ASP A 60 -16.89 5.04 -2.60
CA ASP A 60 -16.46 6.31 -2.01
C ASP A 60 -17.52 7.38 -1.69
N GLU A 61 -18.54 6.99 -0.91
CA GLU A 61 -19.24 7.90 0.01
C GLU A 61 -18.68 7.82 1.45
N GLY A 62 -18.05 6.71 1.83
CA GLY A 62 -17.46 6.54 3.17
C GLY A 62 -16.05 7.13 3.34
N GLY A 63 -15.19 7.05 2.32
CA GLY A 63 -13.78 7.45 2.43
C GLY A 63 -13.55 8.96 2.45
N LYS A 64 -14.36 9.72 1.70
CA LYS A 64 -14.31 11.21 1.72
C LYS A 64 -14.60 11.79 3.10
N THR A 65 -15.55 11.21 3.82
CA THR A 65 -15.93 11.67 5.16
C THR A 65 -14.79 11.42 6.17
N GLU A 66 -14.12 10.27 6.08
CA GLU A 66 -13.00 9.92 6.97
C GLU A 66 -11.76 10.78 6.70
N GLU A 67 -11.42 11.05 5.43
CA GLU A 67 -10.31 11.94 5.09
C GLU A 67 -10.50 13.36 5.62
N GLU A 68 -11.74 13.87 5.58
CA GLU A 68 -12.10 15.17 6.16
C GLU A 68 -11.96 15.18 7.67
N GLU A 69 -12.41 14.13 8.37
CA GLU A 69 -12.23 13.97 9.83
C GLU A 69 -10.74 13.93 10.23
N PHE A 70 -9.87 13.36 9.39
CA PHE A 70 -8.44 13.37 9.64
C PHE A 70 -7.80 14.75 9.45
N ASN A 71 -8.37 15.63 8.62
CA ASN A 71 -7.78 16.93 8.32
C ASN A 71 -8.02 17.97 9.43
N THR A 72 -9.15 17.91 10.14
CA THR A 72 -9.52 18.86 11.21
C THR A 72 -9.29 18.32 12.63
N GLY A 73 -8.90 17.05 12.79
CA GLY A 73 -8.70 16.40 14.09
C GLY A 73 -7.26 16.34 14.61
N PRO A 74 -7.04 15.76 15.81
CA PRO A 74 -5.70 15.53 16.38
C PRO A 74 -4.83 14.59 15.53
N LEU A 75 -5.45 13.77 14.68
CA LEU A 75 -4.77 12.89 13.72
C LEU A 75 -4.18 13.65 12.51
N SER A 76 -4.53 14.92 12.33
CA SER A 76 -3.98 15.78 11.27
C SER A 76 -2.45 15.88 11.33
N VAL A 77 -1.85 15.73 12.52
CA VAL A 77 -0.39 15.67 12.70
C VAL A 77 0.22 14.50 11.94
N LEU A 78 -0.43 13.33 11.97
CA LEU A 78 -0.01 12.15 11.22
C LEU A 78 -0.27 12.31 9.73
N MET A 79 -1.42 12.88 9.35
CA MET A 79 -1.76 13.16 7.95
C MET A 79 -0.72 14.08 7.29
N MET A 80 -0.37 15.19 7.96
CA MET A 80 0.70 16.06 7.49
C MET A 80 2.06 15.36 7.46
N SER A 81 2.31 14.42 8.39
CA SER A 81 3.58 13.68 8.44
C SER A 81 3.73 12.72 7.26
N VAL A 82 2.65 12.08 6.82
CA VAL A 82 2.62 11.25 5.62
C VAL A 82 2.79 12.12 4.37
N LYS A 83 2.01 13.20 4.22
CA LYS A 83 2.08 14.12 3.07
C LYS A 83 3.48 14.71 2.89
N ASN A 84 4.08 15.20 3.98
CA ASN A 84 5.39 15.85 3.93
C ASN A 84 6.56 14.85 4.05
N ASN A 85 6.26 13.55 4.16
CA ASN A 85 7.20 12.49 4.48
C ASN A 85 8.15 12.88 5.64
N THR A 86 7.64 13.55 6.67
CA THR A 86 8.47 14.02 7.79
C THR A 86 8.81 12.88 8.73
N GLN A 87 9.95 13.04 9.42
CA GLN A 87 10.33 12.10 10.46
C GLN A 87 9.47 12.34 11.70
N VAL A 88 9.01 11.25 12.29
CA VAL A 88 8.24 11.25 13.53
C VAL A 88 8.99 10.45 14.58
N LEU A 89 8.87 10.89 15.83
CA LEU A 89 9.31 10.15 17.00
C LEU A 89 8.07 9.59 17.69
N ILE A 90 8.04 8.27 17.84
CA ILE A 90 6.95 7.53 18.47
C ILE A 90 7.48 6.94 19.76
N ASN A 91 6.81 7.23 20.87
CA ASN A 91 7.09 6.58 22.14
C ASN A 91 6.13 5.40 22.32
N CYS A 92 6.69 4.20 22.44
CA CYS A 92 5.91 2.99 22.62
C CYS A 92 5.75 2.62 24.09
N ARG A 93 4.72 1.83 24.41
CA ARG A 93 4.41 1.34 25.76
C ARG A 93 5.49 0.46 26.38
N ASN A 94 6.34 -0.13 25.55
CA ASN A 94 7.48 -0.95 25.97
C ASN A 94 8.72 -0.10 26.36
N ASN A 95 8.57 1.22 26.56
CA ASN A 95 9.65 2.17 26.82
C ASN A 95 10.72 2.23 25.72
N LYS A 96 10.38 1.77 24.51
CA LYS A 96 11.23 1.94 23.33
C LYS A 96 10.75 3.14 22.52
N LYS A 97 11.70 3.83 21.92
CA LYS A 97 11.45 4.99 21.06
C LYS A 97 11.72 4.60 19.61
N LEU A 98 10.75 4.83 18.75
CA LEU A 98 10.87 4.60 17.31
C LEU A 98 11.00 5.94 16.61
N LEU A 99 12.07 6.11 15.85
CA LEU A 99 12.26 7.27 14.99
C LEU A 99 12.15 6.80 13.54
N GLY A 100 11.16 7.27 12.79
CA GLY A 100 10.92 6.78 11.44
C GLY A 100 10.03 7.70 10.62
N ARG A 101 9.67 7.27 9.41
CA ARG A 101 8.70 7.98 8.56
C ARG A 101 7.44 7.16 8.44
N VAL A 102 6.28 7.80 8.61
CA VAL A 102 4.98 7.16 8.43
C VAL A 102 4.64 7.16 6.93
N ARG A 103 4.25 6.00 6.40
CA ARG A 103 3.74 5.87 5.03
C ARG A 103 2.23 5.81 4.98
N ALA A 104 1.63 5.12 5.94
CA ALA A 104 0.19 5.02 6.08
C ALA A 104 -0.17 4.96 7.56
N PHE A 105 -1.34 5.46 7.90
CA PHE A 105 -1.93 5.34 9.22
C PHE A 105 -3.42 4.99 9.10
N ASP A 106 -4.00 4.57 10.21
CA ASP A 106 -5.39 4.12 10.33
C ASP A 106 -6.06 4.82 11.53
N ARG A 107 -7.40 4.74 11.64
CA ARG A 107 -8.20 5.31 12.74
C ARG A 107 -7.78 4.79 14.11
N HIS A 108 -7.30 3.55 14.19
CA HIS A 108 -6.79 2.95 15.42
C HIS A 108 -5.35 3.36 15.72
N CYS A 109 -4.77 4.29 14.95
CA CYS A 109 -3.35 4.62 15.00
C CYS A 109 -2.44 3.42 14.66
N ASN A 110 -2.93 2.44 13.89
CA ASN A 110 -2.05 1.47 13.25
C ASN A 110 -1.23 2.22 12.20
N MET A 111 0.07 1.95 12.10
CA MET A 111 0.97 2.69 11.22
C MET A 111 1.89 1.76 10.45
N VAL A 112 2.11 2.10 9.18
CA VAL A 112 3.18 1.52 8.37
C VAL A 112 4.34 2.51 8.38
N LEU A 113 5.48 2.06 8.89
CA LEU A 113 6.68 2.86 9.06
C LEU A 113 7.78 2.39 8.11
N GLU A 114 8.56 3.34 7.61
CA GLU A 114 9.78 3.09 6.84
C GLU A 114 11.00 3.78 7.47
N ASN A 115 12.17 3.17 7.26
CA ASN A 115 13.46 3.63 7.77
C ASN A 115 13.42 3.90 9.27
N VAL A 116 12.95 2.90 10.03
CA VAL A 116 12.76 2.99 11.47
C VAL A 116 14.06 2.73 12.20
N ARG A 117 14.43 3.63 13.09
CA ARG A 117 15.44 3.43 14.12
C ARG A 117 14.75 3.22 15.46
N GLU A 118 14.82 2.01 15.97
CA GLU A 118 14.36 1.65 17.31
C GLU A 118 15.49 1.91 18.30
N MET A 119 15.21 2.66 19.36
CA MET A 119 16.17 3.03 20.40
C MET A 119 15.63 2.59 21.76
N TRP A 120 16.45 1.89 22.53
CA TRP A 120 16.13 1.52 23.91
C TRP A 120 17.37 1.59 24.79
N THR A 121 17.16 1.74 26.09
CA THR A 121 18.23 1.72 27.08
C THR A 121 18.19 0.41 27.84
N GLU A 122 19.32 -0.29 27.86
CA GLU A 122 19.50 -1.42 28.76
C GLU A 122 20.32 -0.96 29.96
N VAL A 123 19.79 -1.20 31.15
CA VAL A 123 20.55 -1.05 32.39
C VAL A 123 21.13 -2.42 32.71
N PRO A 124 22.44 -2.66 32.46
CA PRO A 124 23.03 -3.95 32.78
C PRO A 124 22.90 -4.19 34.29
N LYS A 125 22.39 -5.38 34.64
CA LYS A 125 22.28 -5.79 36.04
C LYS A 125 23.68 -6.12 36.55
N THR A 126 24.35 -5.14 37.15
CA THR A 126 25.61 -5.33 37.85
C THR A 126 25.42 -6.31 39.01
N GLY A 127 26.35 -7.25 39.18
CA GLY A 127 26.38 -8.17 40.32
C GLY A 127 26.43 -7.44 41.67
N LYS A 128 25.96 -8.11 42.74
CA LYS A 128 25.89 -7.57 44.12
C LYS A 128 27.23 -6.93 44.50
N GLY A 129 27.22 -5.60 44.75
CA GLY A 129 28.35 -4.87 45.35
C GLY A 129 29.15 -3.92 44.43
N LYS A 130 28.90 -3.87 43.12
CA LYS A 130 29.53 -2.88 42.22
C LYS A 130 28.58 -1.72 41.91
N LYS A 131 29.11 -0.50 41.78
CA LYS A 131 28.38 0.73 41.41
C LYS A 131 27.44 0.44 40.22
N LYS A 132 26.22 1.01 40.26
CA LYS A 132 25.23 0.89 39.16
C LYS A 132 25.94 1.16 37.84
N ALA A 133 25.90 0.19 36.93
CA ALA A 133 26.53 0.34 35.63
C ALA A 133 25.78 1.39 34.80
N ASN A 134 26.52 2.10 33.95
CA ASN A 134 25.96 3.16 33.13
C ASN A 134 24.89 2.58 32.19
N PRO A 135 23.75 3.27 31.99
CA PRO A 135 22.76 2.89 31.00
C PRO A 135 23.43 2.83 29.62
N VAL A 136 23.27 1.71 28.91
CA VAL A 136 23.80 1.55 27.56
C VAL A 136 22.65 1.75 26.57
N ASN A 137 22.80 2.75 25.70
CA ASN A 137 21.86 2.99 24.62
C ASN A 137 22.12 1.99 23.50
N LYS A 138 21.10 1.23 23.12
CA LYS A 138 21.12 0.37 21.94
C LYS A 138 20.19 0.90 20.88
N ASP A 139 20.61 0.76 19.64
CA ASP A 139 19.83 1.08 18.47
C ASP A 139 19.75 -0.10 17.50
N ARG A 140 18.58 -0.23 16.86
CA ARG A 140 18.35 -1.20 15.79
C ARG A 140 17.71 -0.50 14.61
N PHE A 141 18.22 -0.76 13.42
CA PHE A 141 17.64 -0.24 12.18
C PHE A 141 16.74 -1.28 11.53
N ILE A 142 15.56 -0.84 11.09
CA ILE A 142 14.53 -1.67 10.48
C ILE A 142 13.99 -0.91 9.27
N SER A 143 14.13 -1.49 8.08
CA SER A 143 13.77 -0.81 6.83
C SER A 143 12.27 -0.58 6.67
N LYS A 144 11.44 -1.56 7.04
CA LYS A 144 9.98 -1.49 7.01
C LYS A 144 9.40 -2.16 8.25
N MET A 145 8.41 -1.54 8.88
CA MET A 145 7.78 -2.04 10.10
C MET A 145 6.30 -1.72 10.09
N PHE A 146 5.49 -2.68 10.49
CA PHE A 146 4.09 -2.45 10.85
C PHE A 146 3.99 -2.26 12.37
N LEU A 147 3.40 -1.15 12.80
CA LEU A 147 3.16 -0.83 14.20
C LEU A 147 1.66 -0.84 14.48
N ARG A 148 1.28 -1.57 15.54
CA ARG A 148 -0.09 -1.60 16.03
C ARG A 148 -0.37 -0.42 16.96
N GLY A 149 -1.54 0.19 16.82
CA GLY A 149 -1.91 1.41 17.54
C GLY A 149 -1.96 1.29 19.07
N ASP A 150 -2.30 0.11 19.60
CA ASP A 150 -2.35 -0.16 21.05
C ASP A 150 -0.99 0.05 21.75
N SER A 151 0.11 -0.01 21.00
CA SER A 151 1.46 0.15 21.54
C SER A 151 1.94 1.61 21.54
N VAL A 152 1.22 2.52 20.87
CA VAL A 152 1.61 3.92 20.72
C VAL A 152 1.10 4.72 21.93
N ILE A 153 1.99 5.46 22.59
CA ILE A 153 1.60 6.38 23.67
C ILE A 153 1.54 7.82 23.13
N ILE A 154 2.64 8.28 22.54
CA ILE A 154 2.78 9.65 22.05
C ILE A 154 3.46 9.59 20.69
N VAL A 155 2.96 10.42 19.78
CA VAL A 155 3.62 10.74 18.52
C VAL A 155 4.03 12.19 18.53
N LEU A 156 5.31 12.43 18.30
CA LEU A 156 5.87 13.76 18.14
C LEU A 156 6.35 13.91 16.69
N ARG A 157 5.84 14.94 16.01
CA ARG A 157 6.38 15.35 14.71
C ARG A 157 7.67 16.11 14.95
N ASN A 158 8.72 15.79 14.19
CA ASN A 158 9.95 16.58 14.22
C ASN A 158 9.68 17.95 13.55
N PRO A 159 9.82 19.09 14.25
CA PRO A 159 9.85 20.37 13.57
C PRO A 159 11.06 20.37 12.64
N LYS A 160 10.83 20.63 11.36
CA LYS A 160 11.89 20.94 10.40
C LYS A 160 12.09 22.43 10.38
#